data_AF-A0A961EV57-F1
#
_entry.id   AF-A0A961EV57-F1
#
_cell.length_a   1.000
_cell.length_b   1.000
_cell.length_c   1.000
_cell.angle_alpha   90.00
_cell.angle_beta   90.00
_cell.angle_gamma   90.00
#
_symmetry.space_group_name_H-M   'P 1'
#
loop_
_entity.id
_entity.type
_entity.pdbx_description
1 polymer ?
#
loop_
_entity_poly.entity_id
_entity_poly.type
_entity_poly.pdbx_seq_one_letter_code
_entity_poly.pdbx_strand_id
1 'polypeptide(L)'
;MCAILLTLALFGCAGTAGETPPGGHPSPGGTPPQKVVAGEYIVQVSPDSASNAEKVIREVFGEFEISKVELISKNGHFYKMHLVLDPGLEELVQMAARDRRIIGVEANSIYQKF
;
A
#
# COMPACT_ATOMS: atom_id res chain seq x y z
N MET A 1 16.89 58.74 -28.26
CA MET A 1 17.20 57.70 -29.25
C MET A 1 16.01 56.73 -29.30
N CYS A 2 15.44 56.58 -30.49
CA CYS A 2 14.34 55.67 -30.83
C CYS A 2 14.80 54.22 -30.94
N ALA A 3 13.91 53.27 -30.62
CA ALA A 3 13.47 52.12 -31.44
C ALA A 3 12.59 51.21 -30.54
N ILE A 4 11.25 51.24 -30.65
CA ILE A 4 10.41 50.45 -31.57
C ILE A 4 10.48 48.95 -31.23
N LEU A 5 9.52 48.43 -30.46
CA LEU A 5 8.27 47.78 -30.92
C LEU A 5 8.52 46.40 -31.57
N LEU A 6 8.09 45.31 -30.93
CA LEU A 6 7.30 44.30 -31.63
C LEU A 6 6.37 43.50 -30.71
N THR A 7 5.13 43.53 -31.15
CA THR A 7 3.86 42.99 -30.68
C THR A 7 3.76 41.47 -30.84
N LEU A 8 2.93 40.80 -30.03
CA LEU A 8 1.82 39.89 -30.43
C LEU A 8 1.19 39.31 -29.14
N ALA A 9 0.04 39.80 -28.67
CA ALA A 9 -1.33 39.43 -29.07
C ALA A 9 -1.64 37.95 -28.80
N LEU A 10 -2.39 37.63 -27.74
CA LEU A 10 -3.85 37.45 -27.74
C LEU A 10 -4.28 36.25 -28.60
N PHE A 11 -4.87 35.24 -27.95
CA PHE A 11 -6.07 34.46 -28.34
C PHE A 11 -6.19 33.35 -27.28
N GLY A 12 -7.27 33.27 -26.49
CA GLY A 12 -8.55 32.69 -26.92
C GLY A 12 -8.43 31.15 -26.85
N CYS A 13 -9.32 30.34 -26.28
CA CYS A 13 -10.76 30.45 -26.13
C CYS A 13 -11.24 29.48 -25.04
N ALA A 14 -12.33 29.84 -24.37
CA ALA A 14 -13.21 28.89 -23.74
C ALA A 14 -14.01 28.14 -24.81
N GLY A 15 -14.24 26.84 -24.60
CA GLY A 15 -15.29 26.03 -25.21
C GLY A 15 -14.96 25.43 -26.58
N THR A 16 -14.97 24.09 -26.69
CA THR A 16 -16.06 23.32 -27.34
C THR A 16 -15.77 21.83 -27.24
N ALA A 17 -16.84 21.06 -27.11
CA ALA A 17 -16.85 19.60 -27.20
C ALA A 17 -16.39 19.11 -28.58
N GLY A 18 -15.84 17.89 -28.59
CA GLY A 18 -15.72 17.05 -29.78
C GLY A 18 -14.49 17.33 -30.63
N GLU A 19 -13.52 16.41 -30.58
CA GLU A 19 -12.91 15.76 -31.74
C GLU A 19 -11.68 14.98 -31.24
N THR A 20 -11.80 13.66 -31.27
CA THR A 20 -10.74 12.69 -30.97
C THR A 20 -9.57 12.88 -31.94
N PRO A 21 -8.31 13.05 -31.48
CA PRO A 21 -7.14 12.84 -32.34
C PRO A 21 -6.85 11.33 -32.41
N PRO A 22 -6.76 10.73 -33.61
CA PRO A 22 -6.29 9.36 -33.74
C PRO A 22 -4.76 9.36 -33.63
N GLY A 23 -4.21 8.51 -32.75
CA GLY A 23 -2.77 8.25 -32.72
C GLY A 23 -2.01 8.94 -31.59
N GLY A 24 -2.43 8.69 -30.35
CA GLY A 24 -1.54 8.75 -29.19
C GLY A 24 -1.18 7.33 -28.80
N HIS A 25 0.10 6.96 -28.87
CA HIS A 25 0.63 5.74 -28.26
C HIS A 25 -0.01 5.52 -26.87
N PRO A 26 -0.56 4.34 -26.54
CA PRO A 26 -0.80 4.01 -25.15
C PRO A 26 0.56 3.99 -24.45
N SER A 27 0.80 4.89 -23.49
CA SER A 27 1.92 4.75 -22.56
C SER A 27 1.86 3.35 -21.95
N PRO A 28 2.86 2.49 -22.13
CA PRO A 28 2.82 1.16 -21.55
C PRO A 28 3.14 1.27 -20.06
N GLY A 29 2.28 0.71 -19.23
CA GLY A 29 2.71 0.17 -17.94
C GLY A 29 2.49 1.02 -16.70
N GLY A 30 1.35 1.72 -16.58
CA GLY A 30 0.81 1.95 -15.25
C GLY A 30 0.35 0.61 -14.69
N THR A 31 1.12 0.00 -13.78
CA THR A 31 0.66 -1.21 -13.07
C THR A 31 -0.68 -0.84 -12.41
N PRO A 32 -1.76 -1.62 -12.60
CA PRO A 32 -3.00 -1.33 -11.90
C PRO A 32 -2.72 -1.30 -10.39
N PRO A 33 -3.33 -0.36 -9.64
CA PRO A 33 -3.08 -0.25 -8.21
C PRO A 33 -3.36 -1.60 -7.57
N GLN A 34 -2.37 -2.16 -6.89
CA GLN A 34 -2.57 -3.40 -6.15
C GLN A 34 -3.64 -3.12 -5.09
N LYS A 35 -4.81 -3.73 -5.25
CA LYS A 35 -5.90 -3.53 -4.31
C LYS A 35 -5.55 -4.28 -3.01
N VAL A 36 -5.28 -3.49 -1.98
CA VAL A 36 -5.00 -3.92 -0.61
C VAL A 36 -6.31 -4.38 0.04
N VAL A 37 -6.26 -5.48 0.79
CA VAL A 37 -7.39 -5.93 1.60
C VAL A 37 -7.36 -5.21 2.95
N ALA A 38 -8.34 -4.35 3.20
CA ALA A 38 -8.45 -3.61 4.45
C ALA A 38 -8.54 -4.57 5.65
N GLY A 39 -7.78 -4.28 6.71
CA GLY A 39 -7.71 -5.11 7.92
C GLY A 39 -6.91 -6.42 7.78
N GLU A 40 -6.27 -6.69 6.64
CA GLU A 40 -5.42 -7.87 6.45
C GLU A 40 -3.95 -7.51 6.20
N TYR A 41 -3.07 -8.11 7.00
CA TYR A 41 -1.65 -7.78 7.03
C TYR A 41 -0.78 -9.02 7.04
N ILE A 42 0.37 -8.94 6.39
CA ILE A 42 1.41 -9.97 6.41
C ILE A 42 2.43 -9.57 7.46
N VAL A 43 2.66 -10.43 8.44
CA VAL A 43 3.59 -10.22 9.54
C VAL A 43 4.71 -11.24 9.43
N GLN A 44 5.94 -10.76 9.41
CA GLN A 44 7.12 -11.61 9.52
C GLN A 44 7.60 -11.66 10.97
N VAL A 45 7.69 -12.86 11.53
CA VAL A 45 8.14 -13.09 12.91
C VAL A 45 9.59 -13.54 12.91
N SER A 46 10.36 -13.14 13.91
CA SER A 46 11.75 -13.57 14.03
C SER A 46 11.87 -15.10 14.22
N PRO A 47 12.93 -15.74 13.69
CA PRO A 47 13.10 -17.19 13.82
C PRO A 47 13.05 -17.69 15.27
N ASP A 48 13.64 -16.92 16.20
CA ASP A 48 13.66 -17.24 17.64
C ASP A 48 12.26 -17.25 18.28
N SER A 49 11.32 -16.51 17.68
CA SER A 49 9.96 -16.34 18.16
C SER A 49 8.93 -17.17 17.39
N ALA A 50 9.35 -17.84 16.30
CA ALA A 50 8.45 -18.52 15.36
C ALA A 50 7.63 -19.66 16.00
N SER A 51 8.17 -20.33 17.02
CA SER A 51 7.46 -21.40 17.75
C SER A 51 6.23 -20.91 18.52
N ASN A 52 6.18 -19.62 18.87
CA ASN A 52 5.09 -18.98 19.59
C ASN A 52 4.51 -17.78 18.81
N ALA A 53 4.62 -17.80 17.48
CA ALA A 53 4.33 -16.64 16.64
C ALA A 53 2.93 -16.04 16.85
N GLU A 54 1.88 -16.86 16.98
CA GLU A 54 0.53 -16.33 17.23
C GLU A 54 0.47 -15.53 18.54
N LYS A 55 1.07 -16.04 19.61
CA LYS A 55 1.13 -15.35 20.89
C LYS A 55 1.89 -14.04 20.77
N VAL A 56 3.04 -14.06 20.09
CA VAL A 56 3.89 -12.88 19.87
C VAL A 56 3.12 -11.81 19.07
N ILE A 57 2.43 -12.20 18.00
CA ILE A 57 1.61 -11.28 17.20
C ILE A 57 0.51 -10.65 18.07
N ARG A 58 -0.19 -11.46 18.88
CA ARG A 58 -1.24 -10.94 19.77
C ARG A 58 -0.71 -10.07 20.91
N GLU A 59 0.51 -10.31 21.39
CA GLU A 59 1.15 -9.46 22.39
C GLU A 59 1.60 -8.13 21.80
N VAL A 60 2.24 -8.15 20.63
CA VAL A 60 2.78 -6.94 20.00
C VAL A 60 1.66 -6.04 19.50
N PHE A 61 0.66 -6.62 18.82
CA PHE A 61 -0.47 -5.89 18.24
C PHE A 61 -1.72 -5.92 19.14
N GLY A 62 -1.53 -6.15 20.44
CA GLY A 62 -2.63 -6.34 21.40
C GLY A 62 -3.51 -5.11 21.66
N GLU A 63 -3.08 -3.93 21.19
CA GLU A 63 -3.91 -2.72 21.17
C GLU A 63 -5.05 -2.81 20.14
N PHE A 64 -4.93 -3.71 19.16
CA PHE A 64 -5.94 -3.95 18.13
C PHE A 64 -6.67 -5.27 18.36
N GLU A 65 -7.95 -5.30 17.99
CA GLU A 65 -8.73 -6.53 18.03
C GLU A 65 -8.37 -7.45 16.85
N ILE A 66 -7.60 -8.50 17.14
CA ILE A 66 -7.16 -9.50 16.15
C ILE A 66 -8.18 -10.63 16.08
N SER A 67 -8.91 -10.71 14.98
CA SER A 67 -9.90 -11.77 14.72
C SER A 67 -9.25 -13.10 14.35
N LYS A 68 -8.13 -13.08 13.62
CA LYS A 68 -7.47 -14.31 13.14
C LYS A 68 -5.97 -14.10 12.90
N VAL A 69 -5.19 -15.15 13.15
CA VAL A 69 -3.79 -15.27 12.71
C VAL A 69 -3.64 -16.58 11.96
N GLU A 70 -3.06 -16.55 10.76
CA GLU A 70 -2.88 -17.73 9.91
C GLU A 70 -1.42 -17.86 9.48
N LEU A 71 -0.84 -19.05 9.56
CA LEU A 71 0.48 -19.30 9.00
C LEU A 71 0.42 -19.31 7.46
N ILE A 72 1.26 -18.50 6.81
CA ILE A 72 1.40 -18.47 5.34
C ILE A 72 2.61 -19.29 4.91
N SER A 73 3.74 -19.10 5.58
CA SER A 73 5.00 -19.79 5.25
C SER A 73 5.79 -20.11 6.50
N LYS A 74 5.99 -21.41 6.75
CA LYS A 74 6.78 -21.90 7.89
C LYS A 74 8.26 -21.51 7.78
N ASN A 75 8.82 -21.52 6.56
CA ASN A 75 10.24 -21.25 6.33
C ASN A 75 10.58 -19.76 6.43
N GLY A 76 9.67 -18.90 5.95
CA GLY A 76 9.84 -17.45 6.05
C GLY A 76 9.29 -16.84 7.34
N HIS A 77 8.64 -17.65 8.17
CA HIS A 77 7.92 -17.22 9.38
C HIS A 77 6.91 -16.09 9.08
N PHE A 78 6.21 -16.24 7.96
CA PHE A 78 5.18 -15.29 7.53
C PHE A 78 3.80 -15.75 8.01
N TYR A 79 3.08 -14.82 8.60
CA TYR A 79 1.74 -15.00 9.12
C TYR A 79 0.83 -13.93 8.55
N LYS A 80 -0.43 -14.27 8.30
CA LYS A 80 -1.48 -13.33 7.95
C LYS A 80 -2.24 -12.98 9.21
N MET A 81 -2.32 -11.71 9.53
CA MET A 81 -3.09 -11.16 10.64
C MET A 81 -4.34 -10.49 10.09
N HIS A 82 -5.49 -10.81 10.70
CA HIS A 82 -6.78 -10.18 10.41
C HIS A 82 -7.21 -9.34 11.61
N LEU A 83 -7.45 -8.07 11.38
CA LEU A 83 -7.94 -7.11 12.37
C LEU A 83 -9.43 -6.85 12.14
N VAL A 84 -10.18 -6.64 13.22
CA VAL A 84 -11.62 -6.30 13.15
C VAL A 84 -11.81 -4.89 12.61
N LEU A 85 -10.97 -3.96 13.04
CA LEU A 85 -10.91 -2.59 12.54
C LEU A 85 -9.53 -2.37 11.93
N ASP A 86 -9.49 -1.62 10.83
CA ASP A 86 -8.26 -1.36 10.10
C ASP A 86 -7.57 -0.08 10.62
N PRO A 87 -6.44 -0.17 11.35
CA PRO A 87 -5.67 0.99 11.78
C PRO A 87 -4.81 1.60 10.65
N GLY A 88 -4.62 0.87 9.56
CA GLY A 88 -3.69 1.21 8.51
C GLY A 88 -2.26 0.68 8.74
N LEU A 89 -1.53 0.50 7.64
CA LEU A 89 -0.20 -0.11 7.65
C LEU A 89 0.82 0.69 8.45
N GLU A 90 0.79 2.01 8.37
CA GLU A 90 1.80 2.88 9.00
C GLU A 90 1.84 2.67 10.53
N GLU A 91 0.68 2.58 11.16
CA GLU A 91 0.56 2.37 12.60
C GLU A 91 1.12 1.00 13.02
N LEU A 92 0.81 -0.04 12.25
CA LEU A 92 1.33 -1.39 12.49
C LEU A 92 2.85 -1.47 12.30
N VAL A 93 3.40 -0.78 11.30
CA VAL A 93 4.86 -0.71 11.09
C VAL A 93 5.55 0.00 12.25
N GLN A 94 4.98 1.10 12.75
CA GLN A 94 5.52 1.81 13.91
C GLN A 94 5.49 0.94 15.18
N MET A 95 4.45 0.14 15.36
CA MET A 95 4.34 -0.79 16.48
C MET A 95 5.34 -1.96 16.35
N ALA A 96 5.44 -2.56 15.18
CA ALA A 96 6.40 -3.62 14.87
C ALA A 96 7.85 -3.18 15.11
N ALA A 97 8.20 -1.93 14.73
CA ALA A 97 9.53 -1.38 14.92
C ALA A 97 9.97 -1.29 16.41
N ARG A 98 9.02 -1.35 17.36
CA ARG A 98 9.30 -1.33 18.81
C ARG A 98 9.63 -2.72 19.38
N ASP A 99 9.33 -3.79 18.65
CA ASP A 99 9.51 -5.16 19.14
C ASP A 99 10.38 -6.01 18.19
N ARG A 100 11.53 -6.46 18.69
CA ARG A 100 12.52 -7.24 17.93
C ARG A 100 12.03 -8.63 17.49
N ARG A 101 10.90 -9.09 18.02
CA ARG A 101 10.28 -10.37 17.66
C ARG A 101 9.49 -10.27 16.35
N ILE A 102 9.18 -9.06 15.90
CA ILE A 102 8.60 -8.80 14.58
C ILE A 102 9.68 -8.22 13.67
N ILE A 103 9.87 -8.85 12.51
CA ILE A 103 10.84 -8.38 11.50
C ILE A 103 10.21 -7.30 10.62
N GLY A 104 8.94 -7.48 10.25
CA GLY A 104 8.26 -6.56 9.35
C GLY A 104 6.77 -6.82 9.27
N VAL A 105 6.06 -5.81 8.78
CA VAL A 105 4.62 -5.85 8.48
C VAL A 105 4.41 -5.25 7.10
N GLU A 106 3.60 -5.92 6.28
CA GLU A 106 3.23 -5.48 4.95
C GLU A 106 1.71 -5.58 4.75
N ALA A 107 1.16 -4.74 3.88
CA ALA A 107 -0.23 -4.87 3.48
C ALA A 107 -0.46 -6.17 2.71
N ASN A 108 -1.58 -6.86 2.92
CA ASN A 108 -1.93 -7.99 2.09
C ASN A 108 -2.41 -7.50 0.71
N SER A 109 -1.51 -7.46 -0.26
CA SER A 109 -1.82 -7.17 -1.66
C SER A 109 -1.87 -8.41 -2.57
N ILE A 110 -1.47 -9.58 -2.03
CA ILE A 110 -1.19 -10.80 -2.82
C ILE A 110 -2.41 -11.75 -2.82
N TYR A 111 -3.27 -11.71 -1.80
CA TYR A 111 -4.40 -12.65 -1.68
C TYR A 111 -5.76 -11.97 -1.86
N GLN A 112 -6.06 -11.52 -3.08
CA GLN A 112 -7.46 -11.48 -3.52
C GLN A 112 -7.80 -12.87 -4.05
N LYS A 113 -8.42 -13.72 -3.21
CA LYS A 113 -9.18 -14.85 -3.75
C LYS A 113 -10.32 -14.24 -4.58
N PHE A 114 -10.25 -14.45 -5.90
CA PHE A 114 -11.41 -14.38 -6.77
C PHE A 114 -12.43 -15.46 -6.39
#